data_AF-C2ENM0-F1
#
_entry.id   AF-C2ENM0-F1
#
_cell.length_a   1.000
_cell.length_b   1.000
_cell.length_c   1.000
_cell.angle_alpha   90.00
_cell.angle_beta   90.00
_cell.angle_gamma   90.00
#
_symmetry.space_group_name_H-M   'P 1'
#
loop_
_entity.id
_entity.type
_entity.pdbx_description
1 polymer ?
#
loop_
_entity_poly.entity_id
_entity_poly.type
_entity_poly.pdbx_seq_one_letter_code
_entity_poly.pdbx_strand_id
1 'polypeptide(L)'
;MSIFILIIVLGGGLIVIVLYNLGSLSFVERTRDYATLRVLGTHRNEIRNLTLIENLMTTFVGWIIGIPAGIWFLGQYVSIFSTINLEYTRYFDWKTIVISSVFVWICSLSTTLFISRRVKRIDMVQALKGVE
;
A
#
# COMPACT_ATOMS: atom_id res chain seq x y z
N MET A 1 23.28 -5.10 14.59
CA MET A 1 21.94 -5.72 14.63
C MET A 1 20.83 -4.69 14.88
N SER A 2 20.92 -3.88 15.96
CA SER A 2 19.82 -2.97 16.38
C SER A 2 19.42 -1.89 15.37
N ILE A 3 20.38 -1.32 14.62
CA ILE A 3 20.10 -0.26 13.62
C ILE A 3 19.27 -0.81 12.45
N PHE A 4 19.58 -2.02 11.97
CA PHE A 4 18.82 -2.64 10.87
C PHE A 4 17.38 -2.95 11.27
N ILE A 5 17.15 -3.44 12.49
CA ILE A 5 15.81 -3.70 13.02
C ILE A 5 15.02 -2.39 13.11
N LEU A 6 15.65 -1.31 13.59
CA LEU A 6 15.03 0.01 13.69
C LEU A 6 14.58 0.53 12.31
N ILE A 7 15.42 0.40 11.27
CA ILE A 7 15.09 0.81 9.90
C ILE A 7 13.92 -0.01 9.35
N ILE A 8 13.89 -1.33 9.57
CA ILE A 8 12.80 -2.20 9.12
C ILE A 8 11.48 -1.79 9.79
N VAL A 9 11.49 -1.54 11.09
CA VAL A 9 10.29 -1.15 11.84
C VAL A 9 9.79 0.22 11.41
N LEU A 10 10.67 1.21 11.30
CA LEU A 10 10.30 2.57 10.86
C LEU A 10 9.80 2.57 9.41
N GLY A 11 10.48 1.84 8.51
CA GLY A 11 10.07 1.70 7.12
C GLY A 11 8.71 1.02 7.00
N GLY A 12 8.49 -0.09 7.72
CA GLY A 12 7.20 -0.77 7.80
C GLY A 12 6.08 0.13 8.31
N GLY A 13 6.34 0.91 9.36
CA GLY A 13 5.39 1.87 9.91
C GLY A 13 5.00 2.97 8.93
N LEU A 14 5.98 3.55 8.22
CA LEU A 14 5.74 4.56 7.19
C LEU A 14 4.86 4.03 6.06
N ILE A 15 5.08 2.79 5.61
CA ILE A 15 4.24 2.16 4.58
C ILE A 15 2.77 2.13 5.01
N VAL A 16 2.49 1.73 6.25
CA VAL A 16 1.11 1.67 6.78
C VAL A 16 0.47 3.06 6.81
N ILE A 17 1.22 4.08 7.28
CA ILE A 17 0.71 5.46 7.39
C ILE A 17 0.42 6.04 6.01
N VAL A 18 1.35 5.87 5.05
CA VAL A 18 1.20 6.38 3.68
C VAL A 18 0.02 5.72 2.98
N LEU A 19 -0.09 4.38 3.05
CA LEU A 19 -1.22 3.66 2.46
C LEU A 19 -2.55 4.07 3.09
N TYR A 20 -2.58 4.31 4.41
CA TYR A 20 -3.77 4.82 5.09
C TYR A 20 -4.16 6.21 4.57
N ASN A 21 -3.18 7.12 4.46
CA ASN A 21 -3.43 8.49 4.01
C ASN A 21 -3.91 8.52 2.56
N LEU A 22 -3.27 7.76 1.66
CA LEU A 22 -3.68 7.63 0.26
C LEU A 22 -5.09 7.07 0.15
N GLY A 23 -5.38 5.96 0.81
CA GLY A 23 -6.71 5.34 0.75
C GLY A 23 -7.79 6.24 1.32
N SER A 24 -7.48 7.03 2.36
CA SER A 24 -8.38 8.06 2.88
C SER A 24 -8.63 9.18 1.86
N LEU A 25 -7.57 9.65 1.20
CA LEU A 25 -7.64 10.75 0.22
C LEU A 25 -8.42 10.33 -1.04
N SER A 26 -8.07 9.18 -1.63
CA SER A 26 -8.78 8.63 -2.80
C SER A 26 -10.26 8.39 -2.52
N PHE A 27 -10.62 8.04 -1.28
CA PHE A 27 -12.01 7.91 -0.88
C PHE A 27 -12.74 9.26 -0.85
N VAL A 28 -12.13 10.30 -0.28
CA VAL A 28 -12.72 11.65 -0.23
C VAL A 28 -12.95 12.18 -1.65
N GLU A 29 -11.98 12.00 -2.56
CA GLU A 29 -12.11 12.41 -3.96
C GLU A 29 -13.24 11.67 -4.69
N ARG A 30 -13.32 10.33 -4.51
CA ARG A 30 -14.33 9.49 -5.19
C ARG A 30 -15.70 9.45 -4.53
N THR A 31 -15.90 10.08 -3.37
CA THR A 31 -17.21 10.06 -2.68
C THR A 31 -18.30 10.70 -3.55
N ARG A 32 -17.98 11.75 -4.32
CA ARG A 32 -18.91 12.42 -5.25
C ARG A 32 -19.26 11.54 -6.45
N ASP A 33 -18.30 10.78 -6.96
CA ASP A 33 -18.52 9.85 -8.07
C ASP A 33 -19.39 8.67 -7.64
N TYR A 34 -19.13 8.12 -6.44
CA TYR A 34 -19.93 7.05 -5.86
C TYR A 34 -21.36 7.48 -5.52
N ALA A 35 -21.58 8.74 -5.12
CA ALA A 35 -22.91 9.28 -4.90
C ALA A 35 -23.72 9.31 -6.21
N THR A 36 -23.11 9.76 -7.31
CA THR A 36 -23.75 9.78 -8.64
C THR A 36 -24.08 8.36 -9.14
N LEU A 37 -23.14 7.42 -8.99
CA LEU A 37 -23.35 6.01 -9.34
C LEU A 37 -24.46 5.34 -8.51
N ARG A 38 -24.65 5.76 -7.26
CA ARG A 38 -25.74 5.26 -6.42
C ARG A 38 -27.11 5.75 -6.91
N VAL A 39 -27.21 6.97 -7.42
CA VAL A 39 -28.46 7.51 -8.01
C VAL A 39 -28.85 6.75 -9.28
N LEU A 40 -27.85 6.26 -10.03
CA LEU A 40 -28.04 5.36 -11.18
C LEU A 40 -28.45 3.92 -10.80
N GLY A 41 -28.60 3.60 -9.52
CA GLY A 41 -29.07 2.30 -9.04
C GLY A 41 -27.97 1.26 -8.77
N THR A 42 -26.69 1.67 -8.78
CA THR A 42 -25.57 0.73 -8.56
C THR A 42 -25.58 0.15 -7.13
N HIS A 43 -25.41 -1.17 -7.02
CA HIS A 43 -25.48 -1.85 -5.74
C HIS A 43 -24.20 -1.64 -4.90
N ARG A 44 -24.32 -1.63 -3.56
CA ARG A 44 -23.19 -1.39 -2.63
C ARG A 44 -22.02 -2.37 -2.81
N ASN A 45 -22.29 -3.57 -3.32
CA ASN A 45 -21.26 -4.58 -3.61
C ASN A 45 -20.41 -4.24 -4.83
N GLU A 46 -20.97 -3.57 -5.84
CA GLU A 46 -20.26 -3.19 -7.06
C GLU A 46 -19.23 -2.11 -6.79
N ILE A 47 -19.62 -1.08 -6.03
CA ILE A 47 -18.72 -0.01 -5.57
C ILE A 47 -17.55 -0.60 -4.79
N ARG A 48 -17.82 -1.56 -3.89
CA ARG A 48 -16.77 -2.27 -3.14
C ARG A 48 -15.81 -3.03 -4.06
N ASN A 49 -16.32 -3.74 -5.07
CA ASN A 49 -15.50 -4.48 -6.01
C ASN A 49 -14.63 -3.54 -6.85
N LEU A 50 -15.17 -2.40 -7.28
CA LEU A 50 -14.44 -1.38 -8.01
C LEU A 50 -13.28 -0.82 -7.20
N THR A 51 -13.51 -0.47 -5.92
CA THR A 51 -12.44 -0.01 -5.03
C THR A 51 -11.37 -1.09 -4.81
N LEU A 52 -11.76 -2.35 -4.67
CA LEU A 52 -10.80 -3.46 -4.51
C LEU A 52 -9.93 -3.64 -5.77
N ILE A 53 -10.54 -3.62 -6.96
CA ILE A 53 -9.81 -3.77 -8.23
C ILE A 53 -8.84 -2.61 -8.44
N GLU A 54 -9.25 -1.38 -8.15
CA GLU A 54 -8.37 -0.21 -8.24
C GLU A 54 -7.17 -0.33 -7.31
N ASN A 55 -7.39 -0.67 -6.03
CA ASN A 55 -6.28 -0.85 -5.08
C ASN A 55 -5.35 -2.00 -5.48
N LEU A 56 -5.90 -3.09 -6.01
CA LEU A 56 -5.11 -4.21 -6.54
C LEU A 56 -4.26 -3.78 -7.73
N MET A 57 -4.83 -3.00 -8.66
CA MET A 57 -4.09 -2.45 -9.81
C MET A 57 -2.96 -1.52 -9.36
N THR A 58 -3.23 -0.59 -8.44
CA THR A 58 -2.21 0.31 -7.89
C THR A 58 -1.11 -0.45 -7.17
N THR A 59 -1.47 -1.46 -6.36
CA THR A 59 -0.50 -2.32 -5.67
C THR A 59 0.34 -3.11 -6.66
N PHE A 60 -0.27 -3.65 -7.72
CA PHE A 60 0.42 -4.42 -8.74
C PHE A 60 1.45 -3.57 -9.50
N VAL A 61 1.06 -2.37 -9.90
CA VAL A 61 1.98 -1.40 -10.55
C VAL A 61 3.12 -1.03 -9.61
N GLY A 62 2.82 -0.71 -8.35
CA GLY A 62 3.83 -0.38 -7.35
C GLY A 62 4.79 -1.54 -7.06
N TRP A 63 4.29 -2.77 -7.04
CA TRP A 63 5.08 -3.99 -6.83
C TRP A 63 6.03 -4.26 -8.00
N ILE A 64 5.54 -4.13 -9.24
CA ILE A 64 6.35 -4.30 -10.46
C ILE A 64 7.50 -3.30 -10.52
N ILE A 65 7.27 -2.05 -10.12
CA ILE A 65 8.29 -1.00 -10.14
C ILE A 65 9.20 -1.10 -8.91
N GLY A 66 8.66 -1.49 -7.76
CA GLY A 66 9.36 -1.56 -6.48
C GLY A 66 10.44 -2.63 -6.44
N ILE A 67 10.20 -3.81 -7.01
CA ILE A 67 11.22 -4.88 -7.08
C ILE A 67 12.49 -4.42 -7.80
N PRO A 68 12.46 -3.99 -9.08
CA PRO A 68 13.67 -3.58 -9.81
C PRO A 68 14.32 -2.36 -9.17
N ALA A 69 13.54 -1.40 -8.67
CA ALA A 69 14.07 -0.24 -7.95
C ALA A 69 14.81 -0.65 -6.66
N GLY A 70 14.27 -1.59 -5.89
CA GLY A 70 14.90 -2.10 -4.67
C GLY A 70 16.19 -2.88 -4.95
N ILE A 71 16.21 -3.69 -6.02
CA ILE A 71 17.40 -4.41 -6.48
C ILE A 71 18.50 -3.43 -6.90
N TRP A 72 18.12 -2.39 -7.66
CA TRP A 72 19.03 -1.34 -8.10
C TRP A 72 19.59 -0.55 -6.90
N PHE A 73 18.74 -0.16 -5.96
CA PHE A 73 19.12 0.54 -4.74
C PHE A 73 20.07 -0.28 -3.87
N LEU A 74 19.76 -1.57 -3.63
CA LEU A 74 20.65 -2.47 -2.89
C LEU A 74 22.03 -2.55 -3.56
N GLY A 75 22.07 -2.49 -4.88
CA GLY A 75 23.33 -2.45 -5.62
C GLY A 75 24.17 -1.24 -5.39
N GLN A 76 23.56 -0.06 -5.45
CA GLN A 76 24.24 1.19 -5.14
C GLN A 76 24.67 1.24 -3.68
N TYR A 77 23.81 0.78 -2.77
CA TYR A 77 24.11 0.72 -1.34
C TYR A 77 25.35 -0.13 -1.04
N VAL A 78 25.40 -1.37 -1.56
CA VAL A 78 26.57 -2.24 -1.37
C VAL A 78 27.83 -1.66 -2.02
N SER A 79 27.70 -1.01 -3.18
CA SER A 79 28.85 -0.39 -3.86
C SER A 79 29.45 0.78 -3.08
N ILE A 80 28.63 1.55 -2.34
CA ILE A 80 29.09 2.72 -1.58
C ILE A 80 29.65 2.31 -0.22
N PHE A 81 29.05 1.31 0.42
CA PHE A 81 29.46 0.84 1.76
C PHE A 81 30.55 -0.23 1.76
N SER A 82 30.89 -0.82 0.60
CA SER A 82 32.03 -1.73 0.45
C SER A 82 33.33 -0.98 0.74
N THR A 83 33.83 -1.11 1.97
CA THR A 83 35.17 -0.71 2.39
C THR A 83 35.97 -1.97 2.69
N ILE A 84 37.29 -1.89 2.47
CA ILE A 84 38.36 -2.90 2.44
C ILE A 84 38.29 -4.04 3.51
N ASN A 85 37.48 -3.93 4.57
CA ASN A 85 37.39 -4.91 5.68
C ASN A 85 36.00 -5.52 5.93
N LEU A 86 34.97 -5.22 5.12
CA LEU A 86 33.62 -5.80 5.27
C LEU A 86 33.04 -6.18 3.90
N GLU A 87 33.23 -7.43 3.49
CA GLU A 87 32.52 -7.99 2.33
C GLU A 87 31.03 -8.15 2.67
N TYR A 88 30.23 -7.13 2.32
CA TYR A 88 28.79 -7.28 2.23
C TYR A 88 28.48 -8.12 0.98
N THR A 89 28.48 -9.44 1.13
CA THR A 89 28.01 -10.34 0.08
C THR A 89 26.54 -10.08 -0.18
N ARG A 90 26.19 -9.71 -1.42
CA ARG A 90 24.80 -9.63 -1.90
C ARG A 90 24.15 -11.01 -1.76
N TYR A 91 23.41 -11.21 -0.67
CA TYR A 91 22.61 -12.42 -0.50
C TYR A 91 21.35 -12.29 -1.35
N PHE A 92 21.47 -12.69 -2.61
CA PHE A 92 20.40 -12.63 -3.60
C PHE A 92 19.73 -14.01 -3.71
N ASP A 93 18.87 -14.32 -2.74
CA ASP A 93 18.08 -15.56 -2.77
C ASP A 93 16.68 -15.27 -3.32
N TRP A 94 16.21 -16.12 -4.25
CA TRP A 94 14.85 -16.02 -4.82
C TRP A 94 13.79 -16.08 -3.74
N LYS A 95 14.06 -16.83 -2.66
CA LYS A 95 13.16 -16.94 -1.50
C LYS A 95 12.91 -15.60 -0.82
N THR A 96 13.92 -14.74 -0.70
CA THR A 96 13.81 -13.43 -0.06
C THR A 96 12.92 -12.49 -0.88
N ILE A 97 13.06 -12.50 -2.20
CA ILE A 97 12.21 -11.70 -3.10
C ILE A 97 10.76 -12.17 -3.02
N VAL A 98 10.53 -13.48 -3.00
CA VAL A 98 9.18 -14.05 -2.87
C VAL A 98 8.57 -13.68 -1.52
N ILE A 99 9.31 -13.85 -0.42
CA ILE A 99 8.84 -13.49 0.94
C ILE A 99 8.52 -11.99 1.04
N SER A 100 9.40 -11.12 0.52
CA SER A 100 9.16 -9.67 0.53
C SER A 100 7.94 -9.30 -0.32
N SER A 101 7.76 -9.96 -1.46
CA SER A 101 6.60 -9.74 -2.34
C SER A 101 5.31 -10.14 -1.63
N VAL A 102 5.26 -11.33 -1.04
CA VAL A 102 4.11 -11.81 -0.28
C VAL A 102 3.82 -10.86 0.89
N PHE A 103 4.85 -10.39 1.58
CA PHE A 103 4.69 -9.45 2.69
C PHE A 103 4.07 -8.12 2.24
N VAL A 104 4.53 -7.54 1.12
CA VAL A 104 3.96 -6.30 0.56
C VAL A 104 2.49 -6.50 0.18
N TRP A 105 2.16 -7.63 -0.46
CA TRP A 105 0.78 -7.95 -0.82
C TRP A 105 -0.12 -8.10 0.41
N ILE A 106 0.35 -8.79 1.45
CA ILE A 106 -0.38 -8.94 2.72
C ILE A 106 -0.58 -7.59 3.41
N CYS A 107 0.45 -6.73 3.45
CA CYS A 107 0.36 -5.40 4.03
C CYS A 107 -0.62 -4.50 3.25
N SER A 108 -0.57 -4.53 1.92
CA SER A 108 -1.49 -3.76 1.07
C SER A 108 -2.94 -4.21 1.24
N LEU A 109 -3.18 -5.52 1.16
CA LEU A 109 -4.51 -6.11 1.40
C LEU A 109 -5.01 -5.79 2.80
N SER A 110 -4.16 -5.93 3.83
CA SER A 110 -4.53 -5.62 5.20
C SER A 110 -4.92 -4.15 5.36
N THR A 111 -4.14 -3.22 4.81
CA THR A 111 -4.45 -1.79 4.88
C THR A 111 -5.75 -1.46 4.15
N THR A 112 -5.93 -2.00 2.94
CA THR A 112 -7.16 -1.84 2.15
C THR A 112 -8.39 -2.35 2.89
N LEU A 113 -8.29 -3.53 3.51
CA LEU A 113 -9.36 -4.10 4.34
C LEU A 113 -9.60 -3.28 5.61
N PHE A 114 -8.56 -2.74 6.23
CA PHE A 114 -8.67 -1.94 7.44
C PHE A 114 -9.40 -0.61 7.17
N ILE A 115 -9.04 0.07 6.08
CA ILE A 115 -9.71 1.28 5.59
C ILE A 115 -11.16 0.94 5.25
N SER A 116 -11.40 -0.10 4.46
CA SER A 116 -12.75 -0.53 4.08
C SER A 116 -13.64 -0.86 5.29
N ARG A 117 -13.07 -1.51 6.32
CA ARG A 117 -13.79 -1.83 7.58
C ARG A 117 -14.05 -0.61 8.43
N ARG A 118 -13.12 0.35 8.52
CA ARG A 118 -13.34 1.62 9.23
C ARG A 118 -14.38 2.47 8.53
N VAL A 119 -14.36 2.51 7.21
CA VAL A 119 -15.30 3.27 6.38
C VAL A 119 -16.72 2.68 6.41
N LYS A 120 -16.88 1.37 6.69
CA LYS A 120 -18.21 0.79 6.99
C LYS A 120 -18.94 1.46 8.17
N ARG A 121 -18.23 2.19 9.05
CA ARG A 121 -18.83 2.99 10.13
C ARG A 121 -19.06 4.46 9.77
N ILE A 122 -18.54 4.95 8.65
CA ILE A 122 -18.84 6.29 8.16
C ILE A 122 -20.10 6.13 7.31
N ASP A 123 -21.22 6.43 7.95
CA ASP A 123 -22.52 6.37 7.32
C ASP A 123 -22.52 7.28 6.09
N MET A 124 -22.57 6.70 4.89
CA MET A 124 -22.65 7.42 3.62
C MET A 124 -23.87 8.36 3.56
N VAL A 125 -24.79 8.23 4.52
CA VAL A 125 -25.95 9.09 4.75
C VAL A 125 -25.57 10.43 5.42
N GLN A 126 -24.48 10.52 6.20
CA GLN A 126 -24.01 11.79 6.78
C GLN A 126 -23.36 12.71 5.75
N ALA A 127 -22.70 12.15 4.72
CA ALA A 127 -22.14 12.94 3.62
C ALA A 127 -23.24 13.67 2.81
N LEU A 128 -24.50 13.20 2.89
CA LEU A 128 -25.65 13.86 2.28
C LEU A 128 -26.31 14.92 3.19
N LYS A 129 -26.11 14.84 4.51
CA LYS A 129 -26.69 15.76 5.51
C LYS A 129 -25.84 16.98 5.82
N GLY A 130 -24.61 17.06 5.31
CA GLY A 130 -23.75 18.24 5.43
C GLY A 130 -24.05 19.36 4.42
N VAL A 131 -25.13 19.21 3.64
CA VAL A 131 -25.59 20.18 2.62
C VAL A 131 -26.98 20.73 3.01
N GLU A 132 -27.32 20.69 4.30
CA GLU A 132 -28.39 21.50 4.89
C GLU A 132 -27.79 22.42 5.96
#